data_AF-A0A242MZI2-F1
#
_entry.id   AF-A0A242MZI2-F1
#
_cell.length_a   1.000
_cell.length_b   1.000
_cell.length_c   1.000
_cell.angle_alpha   90.00
_cell.angle_beta   90.00
_cell.angle_gamma   90.00
#
_symmetry.space_group_name_H-M   'P 1'
#
loop_
_entity.id
_entity.type
_entity.pdbx_description
1 polymer ?
#
loop_
_entity_poly.entity_id
_entity_poly.type
_entity_poly.pdbx_seq_one_letter_code
_entity_poly.pdbx_strand_id
1 'polypeptide(L)'
;MLATSAFADANSETCQQKQDRINQQIEYAQAHNNTAQLKGLQTALDQAKQNCSDASLEKRRQSRITNAQAKVNSREAELKKAQDKGDGSKKIASRQRKLDQAREELKQAQEPVGP
;
A
#
# COMPACT_ATOMS: atom_id res chain seq x y z
N MET A 1 14.10 -22.49 -8.39
CA MET A 1 14.19 -21.10 -7.88
C MET A 1 12.79 -20.53 -7.83
N LEU A 2 12.27 -20.25 -6.64
CA LEU A 2 10.93 -19.69 -6.44
C LEU A 2 10.98 -18.22 -6.84
N ALA A 3 10.45 -17.89 -8.02
CA ALA A 3 10.18 -16.51 -8.39
C ALA A 3 8.94 -16.07 -7.62
N THR A 4 9.14 -15.55 -6.41
CA THR A 4 8.13 -14.72 -5.75
C THR A 4 7.95 -13.49 -6.61
N SER A 5 6.88 -13.46 -7.40
CA SER A 5 6.38 -12.26 -8.04
C SER A 5 6.17 -11.22 -6.95
N ALA A 6 7.12 -10.29 -6.84
CA ALA A 6 6.94 -9.07 -6.11
C ALA A 6 5.85 -8.29 -6.86
N PHE A 7 4.61 -8.46 -6.42
CA PHE A 7 3.64 -7.38 -6.54
C PHE A 7 4.20 -6.27 -5.66
N ALA A 8 5.11 -5.47 -6.25
CA ALA A 8 5.63 -4.27 -5.66
C ALA A 8 4.43 -3.51 -5.11
N ASP A 9 4.51 -3.16 -3.83
CA ASP A 9 3.53 -2.36 -3.13
C ASP A 9 2.93 -1.30 -4.06
N ALA A 10 1.68 -1.52 -4.47
CA ALA A 10 0.87 -0.58 -5.23
C ALA A 10 0.48 0.65 -4.37
N ASN A 11 1.33 0.99 -3.40
CA ASN A 11 1.07 1.96 -2.36
C ASN A 11 1.69 3.33 -2.67
N SER A 12 2.63 3.41 -3.62
CA SER A 12 3.38 4.63 -3.99
C SER A 12 3.38 4.99 -5.48
N GLU A 13 2.88 4.13 -6.37
CA GLU A 13 2.90 4.35 -7.84
C GLU A 13 1.75 5.27 -8.30
N THR A 14 2.03 6.26 -9.15
CA THR A 14 0.99 7.09 -9.78
C THR A 14 0.16 6.32 -10.80
N CYS A 15 -1.00 6.85 -11.16
CA CYS A 15 -1.80 6.27 -12.24
C CYS A 15 -1.05 6.26 -13.57
N GLN A 16 -0.23 7.28 -13.82
CA GLN A 16 0.58 7.39 -15.03
C GLN A 16 1.67 6.33 -15.06
N GLN A 17 2.46 6.21 -13.99
CA GLN A 17 3.49 5.17 -13.88
C GLN A 17 2.94 3.76 -14.04
N LYS A 18 1.77 3.50 -13.44
CA LYS A 18 1.09 2.21 -13.61
C LYS A 18 0.77 1.93 -15.08
N GLN A 19 0.29 2.92 -15.81
CA GLN A 19 0.01 2.80 -17.24
C GLN A 19 1.31 2.62 -18.04
N ASP A 20 2.35 3.39 -17.75
CA ASP A 20 3.65 3.31 -18.43
C ASP A 20 4.31 1.94 -18.26
N ARG A 21 4.27 1.39 -17.04
CA ARG A 21 4.77 0.03 -16.78
C ARG A 21 3.99 -1.03 -17.56
N ILE A 22 2.66 -0.88 -17.67
CA ILE A 22 1.84 -1.81 -18.48
C ILE A 22 2.18 -1.66 -19.96
N ASN A 23 2.38 -0.43 -20.46
CA ASN A 23 2.79 -0.18 -21.85
C ASN A 23 4.15 -0.81 -22.16
N GLN A 24 5.14 -0.67 -21.28
CA GLN A 24 6.44 -1.34 -21.44
C GLN A 24 6.31 -2.87 -21.53
N GLN A 25 5.43 -3.47 -20.72
CA GLN A 25 5.15 -4.90 -20.78
C GLN A 25 4.43 -5.29 -22.09
N ILE A 26 3.57 -4.41 -22.63
CA ILE A 26 2.91 -4.61 -23.92
C ILE A 26 3.95 -4.62 -25.05
N GLU A 27 4.85 -3.64 -25.08
CA GLU A 27 5.93 -3.56 -26.07
C GLU A 27 6.80 -4.83 -26.04
N TYR A 28 7.16 -5.30 -24.85
CA TYR A 28 7.87 -6.55 -24.68
C TYR A 28 7.06 -7.75 -25.20
N ALA A 29 5.79 -7.89 -24.80
CA ALA A 29 4.94 -8.99 -25.24
C ALA A 29 4.75 -9.01 -26.77
N GLN A 30 4.66 -7.83 -27.40
CA GLN A 30 4.62 -7.68 -28.86
C GLN A 30 5.92 -8.14 -29.52
N ALA A 31 7.08 -7.66 -29.03
CA ALA A 31 8.39 -8.03 -29.58
C ALA A 31 8.67 -9.54 -29.51
N HIS A 32 8.12 -10.21 -28.50
CA HIS A 32 8.29 -11.66 -28.27
C HIS A 32 7.12 -12.52 -28.78
N ASN A 33 6.15 -11.95 -29.52
CA ASN A 33 4.97 -12.65 -30.04
C ASN A 33 4.16 -13.41 -28.96
N ASN A 34 4.12 -12.89 -27.73
CA ASN A 34 3.37 -13.50 -26.63
C ASN A 34 1.92 -12.99 -26.61
N THR A 35 1.10 -13.52 -27.51
CA THR A 35 -0.28 -13.07 -27.74
C THR A 35 -1.20 -13.20 -26.51
N ALA A 36 -0.98 -14.24 -25.69
CA ALA A 36 -1.78 -14.45 -24.47
C ALA A 36 -1.47 -13.37 -23.42
N GLN A 37 -0.18 -13.08 -23.19
CA GLN A 37 0.26 -12.02 -22.29
C GLN A 37 -0.22 -10.65 -22.78
N LEU A 38 -0.09 -10.39 -24.09
CA LEU A 38 -0.52 -9.13 -24.71
C LEU A 38 -2.01 -8.83 -24.44
N LYS A 39 -2.90 -9.82 -24.61
CA LYS A 39 -4.34 -9.66 -24.36
C LYS A 39 -4.64 -9.31 -22.89
N GLY A 40 -3.95 -9.98 -21.96
CA GLY A 40 -4.08 -9.69 -20.53
C GLY A 40 -3.61 -8.28 -20.18
N LEU A 41 -2.47 -7.85 -20.73
CA LEU A 41 -1.91 -6.53 -20.49
C LEU A 41 -2.77 -5.41 -21.08
N GLN A 42 -3.35 -5.60 -22.28
CA GLN A 42 -4.28 -4.63 -22.86
C GLN A 42 -5.52 -4.44 -21.96
N THR A 43 -6.05 -5.53 -21.42
CA THR A 43 -7.17 -5.48 -20.46
C THR A 43 -6.77 -4.74 -19.18
N ALA A 44 -5.58 -5.00 -18.65
CA ALA A 44 -5.05 -4.32 -17.48
C ALA A 44 -4.84 -2.81 -17.72
N LEU A 45 -4.40 -2.43 -18.92
CA LEU A 45 -4.24 -1.02 -19.32
C LEU A 45 -5.59 -0.32 -19.35
N ASP A 46 -6.60 -0.92 -19.96
CA ASP A 46 -7.95 -0.35 -20.04
C ASP A 46 -8.56 -0.18 -18.65
N GLN A 47 -8.39 -1.18 -17.77
CA GLN A 47 -8.81 -1.08 -16.38
C GLN A 47 -8.06 0.01 -15.62
N ALA A 48 -6.76 0.19 -15.87
CA ALA A 48 -5.97 1.26 -15.26
C ALA A 48 -6.47 2.65 -15.71
N LYS A 49 -6.75 2.82 -17.00
CA LYS A 49 -7.30 4.07 -17.56
C LYS A 49 -8.71 4.39 -17.02
N GLN A 50 -9.56 3.37 -16.83
CA GLN A 50 -10.93 3.56 -16.35
C GLN A 50 -11.01 3.81 -14.84
N ASN A 51 -10.18 3.11 -14.05
CA ASN A 51 -10.32 3.06 -12.59
C ASN A 51 -9.26 3.84 -11.82
N CYS A 52 -8.23 4.34 -12.50
CA CYS A 52 -7.17 5.12 -11.89
C CYS A 52 -7.25 6.58 -12.32
N SER A 53 -7.68 7.42 -11.38
CA SER A 53 -7.49 8.87 -11.44
C SER A 53 -6.71 9.35 -10.23
N ASP A 54 -6.02 10.48 -10.34
CA ASP A 54 -5.29 11.09 -9.21
C ASP A 54 -6.24 11.38 -8.04
N ALA A 55 -7.47 11.81 -8.32
CA ALA A 55 -8.51 11.97 -7.30
C ALA A 55 -8.85 10.65 -6.57
N SER A 56 -8.87 9.53 -7.29
CA SER A 56 -9.10 8.20 -6.68
C SER A 56 -7.90 7.75 -5.84
N LEU A 57 -6.67 8.09 -6.25
CA LEU A 57 -5.46 7.82 -5.48
C LEU A 57 -5.43 8.64 -4.19
N GLU A 58 -5.75 9.93 -4.27
CA GLU A 58 -5.79 10.80 -3.09
C GLU A 58 -6.88 10.36 -2.12
N LYS A 59 -8.06 9.98 -2.62
CA LYS A 59 -9.12 9.40 -1.77
C LYS A 59 -8.67 8.13 -1.06
N ARG A 60 -7.95 7.23 -1.75
CA ARG A 60 -7.37 6.03 -1.15
C ARG A 60 -6.31 6.38 -0.10
N ARG A 61 -5.45 7.36 -0.38
CA ARG A 61 -4.46 7.89 0.57
C ARG A 61 -5.12 8.45 1.82
N GLN A 62 -6.10 9.33 1.68
CA GLN A 62 -6.83 9.91 2.80
C GLN A 62 -7.52 8.83 3.66
N SER A 63 -8.11 7.80 3.03
CA SER A 63 -8.67 6.66 3.75
C SER A 63 -7.61 5.89 4.54
N ARG A 64 -6.43 5.63 3.95
CA ARG A 64 -5.30 5.01 4.65
C ARG A 64 -4.83 5.84 5.85
N ILE A 65 -4.70 7.16 5.68
CA ILE A 65 -4.34 8.09 6.77
C ILE A 65 -5.36 8.01 7.91
N THR A 66 -6.65 8.11 7.59
CA THR A 66 -7.72 8.04 8.61
C THR A 66 -7.68 6.71 9.37
N ASN A 67 -7.52 5.59 8.66
CA ASN A 67 -7.45 4.27 9.28
C ASN A 67 -6.19 4.09 10.15
N ALA A 68 -5.03 4.57 9.67
CA ALA A 68 -3.78 4.51 10.42
C ALA A 68 -3.84 5.40 11.68
N GLN A 69 -4.43 6.59 11.58
CA GLN A 69 -4.64 7.47 12.74
C GLN A 69 -5.56 6.81 13.78
N ALA A 70 -6.66 6.19 13.34
CA ALA A 70 -7.55 5.45 14.23
C ALA A 70 -6.82 4.28 14.92
N LYS A 71 -5.94 3.58 14.18
CA LYS A 71 -5.10 2.50 14.72
C LYS A 71 -4.12 3.04 15.77
N VAL A 72 -3.45 4.16 15.52
CA VAL A 72 -2.56 4.81 16.50
C VAL A 72 -3.34 5.12 17.78
N ASN A 73 -4.46 5.83 17.67
CA ASN A 73 -5.29 6.20 18.83
C ASN A 73 -5.73 4.97 19.63
N SER A 74 -6.13 3.89 18.95
CA SER A 74 -6.51 2.64 19.59
C SER A 74 -5.33 1.98 20.33
N ARG A 75 -4.11 2.01 19.76
CA ARG A 75 -2.93 1.41 20.40
C ARG A 75 -2.42 2.23 21.58
N GLU A 76 -2.54 3.55 21.51
CA GLU A 76 -2.25 4.45 22.64
C GLU A 76 -3.20 4.16 23.81
N ALA A 77 -4.49 4.03 23.55
CA ALA A 77 -5.48 3.68 24.58
C ALA A 77 -5.22 2.30 25.19
N GLU A 78 -4.86 1.30 24.38
CA GLU A 78 -4.49 -0.04 24.86
C GLU A 78 -3.24 -0.03 25.73
N LEU A 79 -2.21 0.73 25.35
CA LEU A 79 -0.97 0.87 26.12
C LEU A 79 -1.26 1.55 27.46
N LYS A 80 -1.99 2.67 27.44
CA LYS A 80 -2.40 3.38 28.66
C LYS A 80 -3.17 2.46 29.60
N LYS A 81 -4.17 1.72 29.09
CA LYS A 81 -4.96 0.77 29.88
C LYS A 81 -4.09 -0.33 30.51
N ALA A 82 -3.04 -0.77 29.82
CA ALA A 82 -2.12 -1.77 30.38
C ALA A 82 -1.24 -1.20 31.48
N GLN A 83 -0.77 0.05 31.33
CA GLN A 83 -0.03 0.77 32.36
C GLN A 83 -0.89 1.00 33.61
N ASP A 84 -2.13 1.51 33.42
CA ASP A 84 -3.06 1.78 34.52
C ASP A 84 -3.45 0.50 35.29
N LYS A 85 -3.48 -0.66 34.62
CA LYS A 85 -3.74 -1.97 35.23
C LYS A 85 -2.53 -2.60 35.91
N GLY A 86 -1.33 -2.03 35.76
CA GLY A 86 -0.09 -2.64 36.22
C GLY A 86 0.23 -3.95 35.49
N ASP A 87 -0.12 -4.06 34.21
CA ASP A 87 0.27 -5.23 33.39
C ASP A 87 1.80 -5.40 33.41
N GLY A 88 2.27 -6.64 33.43
CA GLY A 88 3.71 -6.92 33.48
C GLY A 88 4.50 -6.33 32.31
N SER A 89 5.78 -6.03 32.56
CA SER A 89 6.69 -5.34 31.63
C SER A 89 6.70 -5.93 30.20
N LYS A 90 6.62 -7.25 30.05
CA LYS A 90 6.54 -7.93 28.74
C LYS A 90 5.30 -7.52 27.94
N LYS A 91 4.14 -7.38 28.59
CA LYS A 91 2.89 -6.95 27.94
C LYS A 91 2.97 -5.48 27.53
N ILE A 92 3.48 -4.62 28.41
CA ILE A 92 3.69 -3.20 28.12
C ILE A 92 4.62 -3.04 26.92
N ALA A 93 5.77 -3.73 26.91
CA ALA A 93 6.72 -3.69 25.78
C ALA A 93 6.10 -4.17 24.46
N SER A 94 5.26 -5.22 24.51
CA SER A 94 4.53 -5.70 23.33
C SER A 94 3.54 -4.66 22.78
N ARG A 95 2.83 -3.95 23.65
CA ARG A 95 1.90 -2.88 23.26
C ARG A 95 2.62 -1.65 22.72
N GLN A 96 3.74 -1.27 23.32
CA GLN A 96 4.60 -0.19 22.81
C GLN A 96 5.05 -0.49 21.38
N ARG A 97 5.57 -1.69 21.12
CA ARG A 97 5.97 -2.09 19.75
C ARG A 97 4.83 -1.99 18.74
N LYS A 98 3.61 -2.39 19.12
CA LYS A 98 2.42 -2.27 18.24
C LYS A 98 2.02 -0.82 17.99
N LEU A 99 2.21 0.05 18.98
CA LEU A 99 2.01 1.48 18.83
C LEU A 99 3.06 2.08 17.89
N ASP A 100 4.32 1.73 18.06
CA ASP A 100 5.41 2.21 17.20
C ASP A 100 5.20 1.77 15.74
N GLN A 101 4.79 0.51 15.53
CA GLN A 101 4.40 0.03 14.20
C GLN A 101 3.23 0.81 13.60
N ALA A 102 2.19 1.10 14.40
CA ALA A 102 1.04 1.88 13.91
C ALA A 102 1.44 3.33 13.56
N ARG A 103 2.37 3.92 14.30
CA ARG A 103 2.92 5.26 14.02
C ARG A 103 3.74 5.27 12.73
N GLU A 104 4.52 4.22 12.48
CA GLU A 104 5.25 4.07 11.22
C GLU A 104 4.30 3.88 10.03
N GLU A 105 3.24 3.07 10.17
CA GLU A 105 2.21 2.94 9.13
C GLU A 105 1.50 4.28 8.84
N LEU A 106 1.22 5.08 9.88
CA LEU A 106 0.65 6.42 9.70
C LEU A 106 1.60 7.34 8.94
N LYS A 107 2.88 7.34 9.31
CA LYS A 107 3.91 8.12 8.60
C LYS A 107 3.97 7.73 7.12
N GLN A 108 4.03 6.44 6.82
CA GLN A 108 4.02 5.93 5.44
C GLN A 108 2.75 6.31 4.67
N ALA A 109 1.58 6.30 5.33
CA ALA A 109 0.34 6.73 4.70
C ALA A 109 0.29 8.25 4.41
N GLN A 110 1.03 9.05 5.18
CA GLN A 110 1.17 10.49 5.01
C GLN A 110 2.22 10.88 3.98
N GLU A 111 3.11 9.97 3.58
CA GLU A 111 4.00 10.21 2.45
C GLU A 111 3.18 10.52 1.18
N PRO A 112 3.63 11.45 0.34
CA PRO A 112 2.98 11.70 -0.94
C PRO A 112 3.05 10.46 -1.84
N VAL A 113 2.06 10.31 -2.73
CA VAL A 113 2.18 9.35 -3.83
C VAL A 113 3.39 9.79 -4.66
N GLY A 114 4.39 8.91 -4.80
CA GLY A 114 5.66 9.25 -5.42
C GLY A 114 5.51 9.60 -6.90
N PRO A 115 6.45 10.34 -7.51
CA PRO A 115 6.52 10.54 -8.95
C PRO A 115 6.92 9.27 -9.69
#